data_AF-A0A4Q5QE51-F1
#
_entry.id   AF-A0A4Q5QE51-F1
#
_cell.length_a   1.000
_cell.length_b   1.000
_cell.length_c   1.000
_cell.angle_alpha   90.00
_cell.angle_beta   90.00
_cell.angle_gamma   90.00
#
_symmetry.space_group_name_H-M   'P 1'
#
loop_
_entity.id
_entity.type
_entity.pdbx_description
1 polymer ?
#
loop_
_entity_poly.entity_id
_entity_poly.type
_entity_poly.pdbx_seq_one_letter_code
_entity_poly.pdbx_strand_id
1 'polypeptide(L)'
;MRFERRYTTAGQSPYTGIPFRKALSEIRNPDGSVVFRLDGIDVPESWSQVASDVLAQKYFRKAGVPARLRKIEENDVPSFLWRSVADEAALAELPEEERIGSESSATQVFDRLAGCWTYWGWKGRYFSSEEDAAAFFDELRFMLAKQMVAPNSPQWFNTGLHWAYGIDGPSQGHFYCDYRTGELTRSASSYEHPQPHACFIQGVQDDLVN
;
A
#
# COMPACT_ATOMS: atom_id res chain seq x y z
N MET A 1 18.87 9.66 -8.13
CA MET A 1 18.06 10.89 -7.97
C MET A 1 18.24 11.37 -6.55
N ARG A 2 18.39 12.68 -6.37
CA ARG A 2 18.47 13.32 -5.06
C ARG A 2 17.10 13.83 -4.65
N PHE A 3 16.76 13.73 -3.36
CA PHE A 3 15.48 14.17 -2.82
C PHE A 3 15.70 15.14 -1.66
N GLU A 4 15.10 16.33 -1.78
CA GLU A 4 15.08 17.33 -0.74
C GLU A 4 13.85 17.14 0.14
N ARG A 5 14.04 17.09 1.47
CA ARG A 5 12.94 17.11 2.43
C ARG A 5 12.33 18.51 2.49
N ARG A 6 11.02 18.61 2.29
CA ARG A 6 10.29 19.88 2.28
C ARG A 6 9.26 19.97 3.39
N TYR A 7 8.61 18.85 3.70
CA TYR A 7 7.54 18.79 4.69
C TYR A 7 7.90 17.96 5.92
N THR A 8 8.91 17.10 5.80
CA THR A 8 9.29 16.14 6.84
C THR A 8 10.66 16.43 7.43
N THR A 9 10.91 15.95 8.65
CA THR A 9 12.21 16.03 9.31
C THR A 9 12.80 14.63 9.45
N ALA A 10 14.08 14.47 9.11
CA ALA A 10 14.76 13.18 9.22
C ALA A 10 14.70 12.62 10.65
N GLY A 11 14.42 11.31 10.77
CA GLY A 11 14.29 10.63 12.06
C GLY A 11 12.99 10.92 12.82
N GLN A 12 12.10 11.76 12.30
CA GLN A 12 10.76 11.97 12.85
C GLN A 12 9.71 11.25 12.01
N SER A 13 8.57 10.95 12.63
CA SER A 13 7.41 10.44 11.88
C SER A 13 7.02 11.44 10.78
N PRO A 14 6.73 11.00 9.55
CA PRO A 14 6.21 11.88 8.49
C PRO A 14 4.81 12.41 8.82
N TYR A 15 4.14 11.86 9.83
CA TYR A 15 2.84 12.31 10.30
C TYR A 15 2.93 13.32 11.45
N THR A 16 4.14 13.66 11.92
CA THR A 16 4.35 14.70 12.93
C THR A 16 3.69 16.02 12.49
N GLY A 17 2.87 16.63 13.35
CA GLY A 17 2.14 17.86 13.03
C GLY A 17 0.88 17.66 12.17
N ILE A 18 0.48 16.43 11.89
CA ILE A 18 -0.81 16.10 11.28
C ILE A 18 -1.73 15.53 12.36
N PRO A 19 -2.79 16.23 12.78
CA PRO A 19 -3.74 15.66 13.72
C PRO A 19 -4.55 14.55 13.04
N PHE A 20 -4.82 13.48 13.79
CA PHE A 20 -5.68 12.37 13.38
C PHE A 20 -6.89 12.29 14.30
N ARG A 21 -8.01 11.83 13.76
CA ARG A 21 -9.23 11.56 14.51
C ARG A 21 -9.72 10.15 14.21
N LYS A 22 -10.53 9.63 15.14
CA LYS A 22 -11.34 8.44 14.91
C LYS A 22 -12.54 8.78 14.03
N ALA A 23 -12.82 7.97 13.02
CA ALA A 23 -14.01 8.06 12.21
C ALA A 23 -14.75 6.72 12.17
N LEU A 24 -16.02 6.79 11.81
CA LEU A 24 -16.88 5.64 11.54
C LEU A 24 -17.25 5.70 10.06
N SER A 25 -17.05 4.62 9.33
CA SER A 25 -17.60 4.44 7.98
C SER A 25 -18.71 3.40 8.03
N GLU A 26 -19.91 3.77 7.58
CA GLU A 26 -21.08 2.91 7.60
C GLU A 26 -21.90 3.05 6.32
N ILE A 27 -22.34 1.93 5.75
CA ILE A 27 -23.31 1.87 4.65
C ILE A 27 -24.57 1.20 5.20
N ARG A 28 -25.72 1.84 5.00
CA ARG A 28 -27.04 1.30 5.34
C ARG A 28 -27.92 1.13 4.11
N ASN A 29 -28.78 0.13 4.14
CA ASN A 29 -29.88 -0.03 3.21
C ASN A 29 -30.99 1.01 3.51
N PRO A 30 -31.93 1.24 2.58
CA PRO A 30 -33.09 2.11 2.81
C PRO A 30 -33.96 1.68 4.01
N ASP A 31 -33.96 0.39 4.35
CA ASP A 31 -34.66 -0.16 5.52
C ASP A 31 -33.91 0.04 6.86
N GLY A 32 -32.73 0.68 6.83
CA GLY A 32 -31.89 0.97 7.99
C GLY A 32 -30.91 -0.14 8.38
N SER A 33 -30.97 -1.32 7.75
CA SER A 33 -30.03 -2.42 8.00
C SER A 33 -28.62 -2.07 7.54
N VAL A 34 -27.61 -2.54 8.28
CA VAL A 34 -26.19 -2.22 8.03
C VAL A 34 -25.62 -3.18 6.99
N VAL A 35 -25.09 -2.62 5.89
CA VAL A 35 -24.41 -3.35 4.81
C VAL A 35 -22.92 -3.46 5.08
N PHE A 36 -22.33 -2.38 5.60
CA PHE A 36 -20.92 -2.31 5.95
C PHE A 36 -20.77 -1.38 7.13
N ARG A 37 -19.92 -1.75 8.09
CA ARG A 37 -19.54 -0.88 9.19
C ARG A 37 -18.08 -1.14 9.52
N LEU A 38 -17.30 -0.07 9.60
CA LEU A 38 -15.95 -0.08 10.12
C LEU A 38 -15.79 1.13 11.04
N ASP A 39 -15.64 0.84 12.32
CA ASP A 39 -15.58 1.84 13.39
C ASP A 39 -14.14 2.05 13.85
N GLY A 40 -13.89 3.21 14.44
CA GLY A 40 -12.61 3.52 15.08
C GLY A 40 -11.43 3.65 14.11
N ILE A 41 -11.68 3.99 12.84
CA ILE A 41 -10.61 4.15 11.85
C ILE A 41 -9.84 5.45 12.09
N ASP A 42 -8.51 5.40 11.99
CA ASP A 42 -7.66 6.59 12.14
C ASP A 42 -7.46 7.27 10.79
N VAL A 43 -7.91 8.52 10.69
CA VAL A 43 -7.80 9.34 9.49
C VAL A 43 -7.31 10.75 9.84
N PRO A 44 -6.59 11.46 8.94
CA PRO A 44 -6.20 12.84 9.19
C PRO A 44 -7.43 13.72 9.45
N GLU A 45 -7.40 14.53 10.50
CA GLU A 45 -8.55 15.33 10.96
C GLU A 45 -9.13 16.23 9.86
N SER A 46 -8.27 16.73 8.96
CA SER A 46 -8.67 17.58 7.84
C SER A 46 -9.44 16.87 6.73
N TRP A 47 -9.47 15.53 6.71
CA TRP A 47 -10.21 14.79 5.69
C TRP A 47 -11.71 14.91 5.89
N SER A 48 -12.47 15.09 4.81
CA SER A 48 -13.94 15.03 4.87
C SER A 48 -14.42 13.63 5.26
N GLN A 49 -15.64 13.53 5.79
CA GLN A 49 -16.24 12.22 6.08
C GLN A 49 -16.32 11.35 4.81
N VAL A 50 -16.66 11.94 3.66
CA VAL A 50 -16.71 11.24 2.37
C VAL A 50 -15.35 10.64 1.99
N ALA A 51 -14.25 11.37 2.23
CA ALA A 51 -12.90 10.84 1.98
C ALA A 51 -12.57 9.65 2.89
N SER A 52 -12.93 9.74 4.17
CA SER A 52 -12.79 8.66 5.15
C SER A 52 -13.63 7.42 4.75
N ASP A 53 -14.86 7.64 4.30
CA ASP A 53 -15.76 6.58 3.85
C ASP A 53 -15.22 5.87 2.60
N VAL A 54 -14.77 6.64 1.60
CA VAL A 54 -14.18 6.06 0.38
C VAL A 54 -12.94 5.24 0.71
N LEU A 55 -12.06 5.74 1.58
CA LEU A 55 -10.88 5.01 2.05
C LEU A 55 -11.29 3.68 2.68
N ALA A 56 -12.19 3.70 3.66
CA ALA A 56 -12.62 2.51 4.40
C ALA A 56 -13.35 1.48 3.52
N GLN A 57 -14.20 1.96 2.62
CA GLN A 57 -15.09 1.09 1.84
C GLN A 57 -14.40 0.49 0.61
N LYS A 58 -13.43 1.20 0.03
CA LYS A 58 -12.80 0.82 -1.24
C LYS A 58 -11.33 0.46 -1.08
N TYR A 59 -10.55 1.23 -0.32
CA TYR A 59 -9.09 1.17 -0.39
C TYR A 59 -8.42 0.45 0.77
N PHE A 60 -9.07 0.34 1.94
CA PHE A 60 -8.62 -0.57 2.98
C PHE A 60 -8.68 -2.01 2.50
N ARG A 61 -7.59 -2.73 2.74
CA ARG A 61 -7.58 -4.18 2.62
C ARG A 61 -8.49 -4.76 3.70
N LYS A 62 -9.58 -5.40 3.28
CA LYS A 62 -10.65 -5.86 4.18
C LYS A 62 -10.38 -7.18 4.91
N ALA A 63 -9.42 -7.97 4.44
CA ALA A 63 -9.08 -9.27 5.01
C ALA A 63 -7.67 -9.70 4.61
N GLY A 64 -7.08 -10.61 5.38
CA GLY A 64 -5.76 -11.18 5.10
C GLY A 64 -4.60 -10.34 5.64
N VAL A 65 -4.86 -9.26 6.39
CA VAL A 65 -3.79 -8.47 7.02
C VAL A 65 -3.39 -9.16 8.33
N PRO A 66 -2.14 -9.65 8.47
CA PRO A 66 -1.70 -10.29 9.71
C PRO A 66 -1.65 -9.29 10.87
N ALA A 67 -2.14 -9.69 12.05
CA ALA A 67 -2.11 -8.85 13.25
C ALA A 67 -0.70 -8.68 13.85
N ARG A 68 0.24 -9.57 13.48
CA ARG A 68 1.65 -9.53 13.84
C ARG A 68 2.50 -9.79 12.61
N LEU A 69 3.51 -8.96 12.44
CA LEU A 69 4.40 -8.95 11.29
C LEU A 69 5.84 -8.96 11.76
N ARG A 70 6.71 -9.61 10.99
CA ARG A 70 8.15 -9.54 11.15
C ARG A 70 8.78 -9.04 9.86
N LYS A 71 9.89 -8.32 9.98
CA LYS A 71 10.69 -7.88 8.83
C LYS A 71 11.54 -9.03 8.29
N ILE A 72 11.77 -9.02 6.98
CA ILE A 72 12.71 -9.92 6.32
C ILE A 72 13.96 -9.13 6.00
N GLU A 73 15.09 -9.56 6.58
CA GLU A 73 16.39 -9.00 6.27
C GLU A 73 16.73 -9.22 4.79
N GLU A 74 16.98 -8.11 4.09
CA GLU A 74 17.45 -8.07 2.72
C GLU A 74 18.76 -7.26 2.73
N ASN A 75 19.91 -7.93 2.65
CA ASN A 75 21.23 -7.31 2.85
C ASN A 75 21.57 -6.22 1.82
N ASP A 76 20.89 -6.21 0.68
CA ASP A 76 21.03 -5.21 -0.38
C ASP A 76 19.98 -4.09 -0.30
N VAL A 77 19.14 -4.09 0.74
CA VAL A 77 18.08 -3.12 1.01
C VAL A 77 18.28 -2.49 2.39
N PRO A 78 18.17 -1.16 2.54
CA PRO A 78 18.24 -0.50 3.83
C PRO A 78 17.20 -1.07 4.80
N SER A 79 17.57 -1.22 6.07
CA SER A 79 16.74 -1.91 7.06
C SER A 79 15.36 -1.29 7.29
N PHE A 80 15.24 0.03 7.14
CA PHE A 80 13.95 0.73 7.23
C PHE A 80 12.98 0.33 6.10
N LEU A 81 13.50 -0.20 4.99
CA LEU A 81 12.79 -0.49 3.75
C LEU A 81 12.56 -2.00 3.55
N TRP A 82 13.01 -2.83 4.49
CA TRP A 82 12.72 -4.27 4.49
C TRP A 82 11.23 -4.54 4.44
N ARG A 83 10.85 -5.50 3.59
CA ARG A 83 9.48 -5.99 3.53
C ARG A 83 9.11 -6.74 4.81
N SER A 84 7.82 -6.87 5.06
CA SER A 84 7.29 -7.66 6.18
C SER A 84 6.55 -8.89 5.69
N VAL A 85 6.46 -9.90 6.55
CA VAL A 85 5.59 -11.07 6.39
C VAL A 85 4.88 -11.36 7.71
N ALA A 86 3.85 -12.21 7.67
CA ALA A 86 3.23 -12.77 8.86
C ALA A 86 4.29 -13.36 9.81
N ASP A 87 4.21 -12.98 11.08
CA ASP A 87 5.02 -13.60 12.13
C ASP A 87 4.24 -14.78 12.71
N GLU A 88 4.38 -15.96 12.10
CA GLU A 88 3.64 -17.16 12.48
C GLU A 88 3.81 -17.53 13.96
N ALA A 89 4.99 -17.30 14.54
CA ALA A 89 5.26 -17.59 15.95
C ALA A 89 4.46 -16.63 16.85
N ALA A 90 4.54 -15.32 16.58
CA ALA A 90 3.78 -14.33 17.36
C ALA A 90 2.27 -14.41 17.12
N LEU A 91 1.83 -14.82 15.93
CA LEU A 91 0.41 -15.04 15.62
C LEU A 91 -0.15 -16.27 16.35
N ALA A 92 0.64 -17.32 16.55
CA ALA A 92 0.22 -18.51 17.28
C ALA A 92 -0.17 -18.22 18.75
N GLU A 93 0.33 -17.11 19.32
CA GLU A 93 -0.01 -16.64 20.67
C GLU A 93 -1.39 -15.96 20.74
N LEU A 94 -1.99 -15.58 19.61
CA LEU A 94 -3.29 -14.93 19.53
C LEU A 94 -4.42 -15.95 19.29
N PRO A 95 -5.66 -15.66 19.75
CA PRO A 95 -6.87 -16.37 19.31
C PRO A 95 -6.97 -16.39 17.78
N GLU A 96 -7.48 -17.48 17.20
CA GLU A 96 -7.52 -17.67 15.75
C GLU A 96 -8.26 -16.52 15.03
N GLU A 97 -9.37 -16.06 15.61
CA GLU A 97 -10.15 -14.94 15.10
C GLU A 97 -9.43 -13.58 15.11
N GLU A 98 -8.36 -13.43 15.89
CA GLU A 98 -7.58 -12.18 16.01
C GLU A 98 -6.30 -12.18 15.17
N ARG A 99 -5.91 -13.32 14.59
CA ARG A 99 -4.64 -13.44 13.83
C ARG A 99 -4.64 -12.67 12.52
N ILE A 100 -5.81 -12.56 11.90
CA ILE A 100 -5.99 -11.96 10.57
C ILE A 100 -7.13 -10.94 10.63
N GLY A 101 -6.89 -9.74 10.11
CA GLY A 101 -7.87 -8.67 10.09
C GLY A 101 -7.82 -7.83 8.81
N SER A 102 -8.20 -6.57 8.98
CA SER A 102 -8.23 -5.54 7.93
C SER A 102 -7.32 -4.36 8.26
N GLU A 103 -7.05 -3.52 7.26
CA GLU A 103 -6.57 -2.16 7.51
C GLU A 103 -7.64 -1.35 8.26
N SER A 104 -7.19 -0.53 9.20
CA SER A 104 -8.03 0.31 10.07
C SER A 104 -7.46 1.73 10.25
N SER A 105 -6.28 2.02 9.71
CA SER A 105 -5.70 3.37 9.72
C SER A 105 -5.30 3.80 8.31
N ALA A 106 -5.52 5.07 8.00
CA ALA A 106 -5.05 5.67 6.76
C ALA A 106 -3.52 5.57 6.61
N THR A 107 -2.79 5.62 7.74
CA THR A 107 -1.33 5.46 7.74
C THR A 107 -0.87 4.13 7.18
N GLN A 108 -1.61 3.04 7.43
CA GLN A 108 -1.30 1.72 6.87
C GLN A 108 -1.33 1.74 5.33
N VAL A 109 -2.31 2.43 4.75
CA VAL A 109 -2.42 2.60 3.30
C VAL A 109 -1.28 3.47 2.77
N PHE A 110 -1.02 4.62 3.39
CA PHE A 110 0.04 5.51 2.97
C PHE A 110 1.41 4.84 3.03
N ASP A 111 1.68 4.11 4.12
CA ASP A 111 2.93 3.39 4.36
C ASP A 111 3.13 2.29 3.33
N ARG A 112 2.13 1.45 3.04
CA ARG A 112 2.29 0.38 2.05
C ARG A 112 2.50 0.93 0.63
N LEU A 113 1.81 2.02 0.27
CA LEU A 113 1.96 2.65 -1.04
C LEU A 113 3.37 3.23 -1.20
N ALA A 114 3.73 4.17 -0.31
CA ALA A 114 5.00 4.86 -0.39
C ALA A 114 6.18 3.91 -0.17
N GLY A 115 6.03 2.91 0.71
CA GLY A 115 7.05 1.91 0.98
C GLY A 115 7.31 1.00 -0.21
N CYS A 116 6.25 0.53 -0.89
CA CYS A 116 6.39 -0.27 -2.11
C CYS A 116 7.10 0.51 -3.24
N TRP A 117 6.70 1.76 -3.47
CA TRP A 117 7.35 2.59 -4.49
C TRP A 117 8.81 2.86 -4.15
N THR A 118 9.12 3.14 -2.88
CA THR A 118 10.50 3.34 -2.41
C THR A 118 11.31 2.05 -2.55
N TYR A 119 10.74 0.90 -2.20
CA TYR A 119 11.40 -0.40 -2.29
C TYR A 119 11.80 -0.74 -3.73
N TRP A 120 10.88 -0.60 -4.68
CA TRP A 120 11.18 -0.82 -6.09
C TRP A 120 12.10 0.26 -6.67
N GLY A 121 11.96 1.52 -6.22
CA GLY A 121 12.88 2.60 -6.56
C GLY A 121 14.32 2.31 -6.11
N TRP A 122 14.48 1.73 -4.91
CA TRP A 122 15.77 1.32 -4.39
C TRP A 122 16.36 0.18 -5.21
N LYS A 123 15.60 -0.89 -5.44
CA LYS A 123 16.03 -2.03 -6.26
C LYS A 123 16.40 -1.62 -7.68
N GLY A 124 15.65 -0.69 -8.26
CA GLY A 124 15.93 -0.08 -9.57
C GLY A 124 17.07 0.95 -9.58
N ARG A 125 17.78 1.16 -8.46
CA ARG A 125 18.89 2.12 -8.33
C ARG A 125 18.52 3.56 -8.68
N TYR A 126 17.28 3.95 -8.40
CA TYR A 126 16.79 5.30 -8.67
C TYR A 126 17.29 6.34 -7.68
N PHE A 127 17.66 5.94 -6.45
CA PHE A 127 18.12 6.87 -5.41
C PHE A 127 19.64 7.03 -5.42
N SER A 128 20.11 8.23 -5.11
CA SER A 128 21.55 8.50 -5.03
C SER A 128 22.17 8.12 -3.68
N SER A 129 21.35 7.95 -2.64
CA SER A 129 21.74 7.54 -1.29
C SER A 129 20.56 6.93 -0.53
N GLU A 130 20.84 6.30 0.63
CA GLU A 130 19.78 5.85 1.57
C GLU A 130 18.96 7.01 2.12
N GLU A 131 19.60 8.17 2.34
CA GLU A 131 18.93 9.38 2.80
C GLU A 131 17.92 9.88 1.77
N ASP A 132 18.25 9.83 0.48
CA ASP A 132 17.33 10.18 -0.61
C ASP A 132 16.11 9.24 -0.65
N ALA A 133 16.32 7.94 -0.43
CA ALA A 133 15.23 6.96 -0.39
C ALA A 133 14.33 7.19 0.83
N ALA A 134 14.91 7.47 2.00
CA ALA A 134 14.17 7.80 3.21
C ALA A 134 13.39 9.13 3.05
N ALA A 135 14.00 10.15 2.45
CA ALA A 135 13.34 11.42 2.16
C ALA A 135 12.15 11.22 1.22
N PHE A 136 12.32 10.47 0.13
CA PHE A 136 11.23 10.15 -0.79
C PHE A 136 10.07 9.41 -0.10
N PHE A 137 10.39 8.42 0.75
CA PHE A 137 9.39 7.67 1.49
C PHE A 137 8.61 8.57 2.46
N ASP A 138 9.30 9.43 3.21
CA ASP A 138 8.68 10.31 4.20
C ASP A 138 7.80 11.39 3.56
N GLU A 139 8.33 12.07 2.53
CA GLU A 139 7.62 13.14 1.83
C GLU A 139 6.34 12.62 1.17
N LEU A 140 6.37 11.44 0.55
CA LEU A 140 5.17 10.84 -0.03
C LEU A 140 4.11 10.50 1.01
N ARG A 141 4.49 9.97 2.17
CA ARG A 141 3.55 9.68 3.26
C ARG A 141 2.89 10.95 3.78
N PHE A 142 3.67 12.01 3.98
CA PHE A 142 3.14 13.31 4.33
C PHE A 142 2.18 13.84 3.26
N MET A 143 2.60 13.82 2.00
CA MET A 143 1.81 14.35 0.88
C MET A 143 0.51 13.57 0.67
N LEU A 144 0.51 12.24 0.85
CA LEU A 144 -0.70 11.42 0.83
C LEU A 144 -1.64 11.80 1.98
N ALA A 145 -1.12 11.92 3.21
CA ALA A 145 -1.91 12.30 4.38
C ALA A 145 -2.52 13.71 4.25
N LYS A 146 -1.79 14.66 3.64
CA LYS A 146 -2.27 16.02 3.35
C LYS A 146 -3.07 16.14 2.04
N GLN A 147 -3.32 15.03 1.33
CA GLN A 147 -4.00 15.01 0.02
C GLN A 147 -3.37 15.92 -1.04
N MET A 148 -2.03 16.08 -1.01
CA MET A 148 -1.26 16.85 -1.98
C MET A 148 -0.97 16.03 -3.25
N VAL A 149 -1.02 14.71 -3.13
CA VAL A 149 -0.87 13.76 -4.24
C VAL A 149 -1.86 12.61 -4.04
N ALA A 150 -2.37 12.07 -5.14
CA ALA A 150 -3.17 10.85 -5.15
C ALA A 150 -2.84 10.05 -6.42
N PRO A 151 -2.43 8.77 -6.30
CA PRO A 151 -2.28 7.92 -7.48
C PRO A 151 -3.66 7.48 -8.01
N ASN A 152 -3.67 6.84 -9.19
CA ASN A 152 -4.88 6.25 -9.75
C ASN A 152 -5.43 5.09 -8.88
N SER A 153 -6.71 4.75 -9.04
CA SER A 153 -7.40 3.78 -8.17
C SER A 153 -6.73 2.39 -8.06
N PRO A 154 -6.25 1.74 -9.14
CA PRO A 154 -5.51 0.48 -9.06
C PRO A 154 -4.34 0.48 -8.08
N GLN A 155 -3.64 1.60 -7.96
CA GLN A 155 -2.52 1.72 -7.01
C GLN A 155 -3.00 1.53 -5.57
N TRP A 156 -4.10 2.20 -5.20
CA TRP A 156 -4.68 2.10 -3.86
C TRP A 156 -5.09 0.68 -3.49
N PHE A 157 -5.59 -0.13 -4.44
CA PHE A 157 -6.07 -1.48 -4.12
C PHE A 157 -4.95 -2.48 -3.84
N ASN A 158 -3.90 -2.50 -4.67
CA ASN A 158 -2.98 -3.63 -4.72
C ASN A 158 -1.55 -3.29 -4.26
N THR A 159 -1.16 -2.02 -4.38
CA THR A 159 0.26 -1.64 -4.21
C THR A 159 0.69 -1.80 -2.77
N GLY A 160 1.81 -2.50 -2.58
CA GLY A 160 2.44 -2.68 -1.30
C GLY A 160 1.80 -3.71 -0.37
N LEU A 161 0.75 -4.43 -0.80
CA LEU A 161 0.19 -5.51 0.02
C LEU A 161 1.23 -6.61 0.28
N HIS A 162 2.02 -6.99 -0.73
CA HIS A 162 3.12 -7.92 -0.57
C HIS A 162 4.27 -7.33 0.26
N TRP A 163 4.67 -6.08 -0.01
CA TRP A 163 5.77 -5.44 0.71
C TRP A 163 5.47 -5.20 2.21
N ALA A 164 4.26 -4.72 2.53
CA ALA A 164 3.90 -4.34 3.88
C ALA A 164 3.50 -5.55 4.74
N TYR A 165 2.81 -6.54 4.15
CA TYR A 165 2.12 -7.60 4.88
C TYR A 165 2.53 -9.02 4.46
N GLY A 166 3.28 -9.18 3.37
CA GLY A 166 3.57 -10.49 2.79
C GLY A 166 2.36 -11.14 2.12
N ILE A 167 1.27 -10.38 1.88
CA ILE A 167 0.09 -10.89 1.20
C ILE A 167 0.46 -11.21 -0.24
N ASP A 168 0.19 -12.45 -0.65
CA ASP A 168 0.38 -12.89 -2.02
C ASP A 168 -0.79 -13.76 -2.52
N GLY A 169 -0.79 -14.09 -3.80
CA GLY A 169 -1.76 -14.96 -4.46
C GLY A 169 -1.27 -15.39 -5.84
N PRO A 170 -1.96 -16.33 -6.50
CA PRO A 170 -1.54 -16.87 -7.80
C PRO A 170 -1.56 -15.77 -8.87
N SER A 171 -0.73 -15.89 -9.91
CA SER A 171 -0.73 -14.99 -11.06
C SER A 171 -2.15 -14.75 -11.61
N GLN A 172 -2.49 -13.48 -11.83
CA GLN A 172 -3.74 -13.06 -12.46
C GLN A 172 -3.59 -12.82 -13.98
N GLY A 173 -2.46 -13.26 -14.56
CA GLY A 173 -2.19 -13.12 -16.00
C GLY A 173 -1.72 -11.74 -16.46
N HIS A 174 -1.35 -10.86 -15.52
CA HIS A 174 -0.72 -9.58 -15.83
C HIS A 174 0.79 -9.71 -16.06
N PHE A 175 1.36 -8.67 -16.65
CA PHE A 175 2.77 -8.58 -17.00
C PHE A 175 3.38 -7.34 -16.36
N TYR A 176 4.67 -7.39 -16.10
CA TYR A 176 5.48 -6.24 -15.69
C TYR A 176 6.74 -6.19 -16.54
N CYS A 177 7.39 -5.02 -16.59
CA CYS A 177 8.71 -4.90 -17.19
C CYS A 177 9.75 -5.16 -16.10
N ASP A 178 10.59 -6.19 -16.26
CA ASP A 178 11.64 -6.49 -15.30
C ASP A 178 12.66 -5.33 -15.30
N TYR A 179 12.91 -4.74 -14.14
CA TYR A 179 13.76 -3.54 -14.04
C TYR A 179 15.26 -3.81 -14.28
N ARG A 180 15.69 -5.08 -14.25
CA ARG A 180 17.07 -5.49 -14.51
C ARG A 180 17.28 -5.81 -15.98
N THR A 181 16.37 -6.57 -16.59
CA THR A 181 16.51 -7.03 -17.99
C THR A 181 15.83 -6.10 -18.98
N GLY A 182 14.81 -5.35 -18.55
CA GLY A 182 13.95 -4.54 -19.42
C GLY A 182 12.94 -5.38 -20.22
N GLU A 183 12.82 -6.67 -19.95
CA GLU A 183 11.93 -7.57 -20.68
C GLU A 183 10.51 -7.56 -20.10
N LEU A 184 9.53 -7.74 -20.99
CA LEU A 184 8.14 -7.95 -20.58
C LEU A 184 8.00 -9.36 -19.99
N THR A 185 7.79 -9.44 -18.69
CA THR A 185 7.72 -10.69 -17.93
C THR A 185 6.31 -10.92 -17.40
N ARG A 186 5.82 -12.16 -17.54
CA ARG A 186 4.55 -12.56 -16.94
C ARG A 186 4.74 -12.66 -15.42
N SER A 187 3.88 -12.02 -14.65
CA SER A 187 3.94 -12.11 -13.19
C SER A 187 3.63 -13.52 -12.72
N ALA A 188 4.44 -14.04 -11.79
CA ALA A 188 4.17 -15.31 -11.10
C ALA A 188 3.19 -15.12 -9.92
N SER A 189 3.07 -13.88 -9.43
CA SER A 189 2.37 -13.49 -8.20
C SER A 189 1.28 -12.45 -8.48
N SER A 190 0.28 -12.36 -7.61
CA SER A 190 -0.75 -11.31 -7.65
C SER A 190 -0.27 -9.95 -7.15
N TYR A 191 0.65 -9.93 -6.18
CA TYR A 191 0.88 -8.75 -5.35
C TYR A 191 2.34 -8.33 -5.22
N GLU A 192 3.31 -9.16 -5.59
CA GLU A 192 4.74 -8.77 -5.62
C GLU A 192 4.99 -7.71 -6.70
N HIS A 193 4.50 -7.97 -7.91
CA HIS A 193 4.44 -7.05 -9.04
C HIS A 193 2.98 -6.75 -9.38
N PRO A 194 2.24 -6.03 -8.51
CA PRO A 194 0.80 -5.90 -8.63
C PRO A 194 0.43 -5.17 -9.92
N GLN A 195 -0.74 -5.46 -10.52
CA GLN A 195 -1.28 -4.65 -11.61
C GLN A 195 -1.78 -3.30 -11.08
N PRO A 196 -1.06 -2.18 -11.34
CA PRO A 196 -1.32 -0.93 -10.64
C PRO A 196 -1.57 0.22 -11.66
N HIS A 197 -1.91 -0.14 -12.91
CA HIS A 197 -2.20 0.78 -14.00
C HIS A 197 -3.68 0.66 -14.40
N ALA A 198 -4.33 1.81 -14.62
CA ALA A 198 -5.75 1.89 -14.96
C ALA A 198 -6.03 1.93 -16.47
N CYS A 199 -5.02 2.25 -17.28
CA CYS A 199 -5.16 2.50 -18.70
C CYS A 199 -4.36 1.47 -19.49
N PHE A 200 -4.99 0.91 -20.53
CA PHE A 200 -4.38 -0.07 -21.42
C PHE A 200 -4.68 0.28 -22.86
N ILE A 201 -3.74 -0.03 -23.75
CA ILE A 201 -3.93 0.05 -25.20
C ILE A 201 -3.79 -1.36 -25.73
N GLN A 202 -4.81 -1.84 -26.45
CA GLN A 202 -4.80 -3.16 -27.08
C GLN A 202 -4.84 -3.00 -28.60
N GLY A 203 -4.01 -3.76 -29.30
CA GLY A 203 -4.16 -3.98 -30.73
C GLY A 203 -5.18 -5.09 -30.96
N VAL A 204 -6.16 -4.85 -31.83
CA VAL A 204 -7.11 -5.87 -32.28
C VAL A 204 -6.75 -6.24 -33.70
N GLN A 205 -6.54 -7.54 -33.96
CA GLN A 205 -6.37 -8.03 -35.32
C GLN A 205 -7.74 -8.20 -35.96
N ASP A 206 -7.87 -7.80 -37.22
CA ASP A 206 -9.10 -7.97 -38.01
C ASP A 206 -9.18 -9.40 -38.55
N ASP A 207 -9.42 -10.36 -37.66
CA ASP A 207 -9.57 -11.77 -37.98
C ASP A 207 -10.72 -12.38 -37.18
N LEU A 208 -11.68 -13.00 -37.88
CA LEU A 208 -12.87 -13.64 -37.33
C LEU A 208 -12.84 -15.17 -37.46
N VAL A 209 -11.86 -15.75 -38.17
CA VAL A 209 -11.98 -17.11 -38.73
C VAL A 209 -10.87 -18.08 -38.28
N ASN A 210 -9.95 -17.65 -37.41
CA ASN A 210 -8.91 -18.51 -36.82
C ASN A 210 -9.11 -18.76 -35.32
#